data_AF-A0A251RU45-F1
#
_entry.id   AF-A0A251RU45-F1
#
_cell.length_a   1.000
_cell.length_b   1.000
_cell.length_c   1.000
_cell.angle_alpha   90.00
_cell.angle_beta   90.00
_cell.angle_gamma   90.00
#
_symmetry.space_group_name_H-M   'P 1'
#
loop_
_entity.id
_entity.type
_entity.pdbx_description
1 polymer ?
#
loop_
_entity_poly.entity_id
_entity_poly.type
_entity_poly.pdbx_seq_one_letter_code
_entity_poly.pdbx_strand_id
1 'polypeptide(L)'
;MCFVCPECCDPLSCIHLHQNMRIFPYSRCNLRPSFHKFFQPTCTQQQQWRTQELLQWWAQKLFSSTTEDDNRRSKPKLLVILGATGAGKSRLSIDLSTRVFGNSEIINSDKMQLYNGLDITTNKMTMQERVGVPHHLLGVLDPTKPACTPSVYRKLGSDIISDIKTRGGLPIVVGGSNSLIYSLVTKRFDPETDVFNGSDPDPVSLELRYDCCFIWVDVSLPVLNRYLANRVDEMLDSGMFEELVEFFRSGEDKRVNRAGLGQAIGIPEFEGYFRDFNSVRRPSGGDPETEVEVYNEAVKRIKDNTCHLAKKQVGKILRLRDAGWELKRIDATEAFRAVMAADSGGGRVAEVWEKEVLEPSVKIVKRFLDE
;
A
#
# COMPACT_ATOMS: atom_id res chain seq x y z
N MET A 1 26.62 32.88 21.24
CA MET A 1 26.06 34.19 21.63
C MET A 1 24.57 34.15 21.34
N CYS A 2 23.77 34.11 22.40
CA CYS A 2 22.31 34.24 22.33
C CYS A 2 21.94 35.66 21.92
N PHE A 3 20.85 35.85 21.17
CA PHE A 3 19.87 36.88 21.50
C PHE A 3 18.47 36.43 21.04
N VAL A 4 17.53 36.72 21.91
CA VAL A 4 16.11 36.36 21.94
C VAL A 4 15.28 37.45 21.24
N CYS A 5 14.08 37.06 20.76
CA CYS A 5 12.86 37.85 20.45
C CYS A 5 12.68 39.16 21.26
N PRO A 6 11.80 40.15 20.90
CA PRO A 6 10.41 39.94 20.43
C PRO A 6 9.80 41.05 19.52
N GLU A 7 8.59 40.85 18.98
CA GLU A 7 7.38 41.64 19.32
C GLU A 7 6.15 41.25 18.48
N CYS A 8 5.05 41.04 19.20
CA CYS A 8 3.69 40.74 18.75
C CYS A 8 2.95 42.00 18.27
N CYS A 9 1.92 41.83 17.44
CA CYS A 9 0.53 42.26 17.70
C CYS A 9 -0.30 42.29 16.40
N ASP A 10 -1.27 41.37 16.32
CA ASP A 10 -2.58 41.55 15.66
C ASP A 10 -3.52 42.26 16.70
N PRO A 11 -4.78 42.72 16.44
CA PRO A 11 -5.58 42.73 15.19
C PRO A 11 -6.49 43.98 14.97
N LEU A 12 -7.24 43.98 13.84
CA LEU A 12 -8.50 44.72 13.55
C LEU A 12 -8.48 46.26 13.37
N SER A 13 -8.78 46.73 12.15
CA SER A 13 -9.81 47.79 11.91
C SER A 13 -10.03 48.15 10.42
N CYS A 14 -11.31 48.39 10.09
CA CYS A 14 -11.89 49.24 9.04
C CYS A 14 -11.78 48.78 7.57
N ILE A 15 -12.83 48.22 6.96
CA ILE A 15 -14.09 48.81 6.44
C ILE A 15 -13.90 49.71 5.19
N HIS A 16 -14.55 49.22 4.12
CA HIS A 16 -15.01 49.80 2.85
C HIS A 16 -14.72 51.27 2.50
N LEU A 17 -14.36 51.51 1.22
CA LEU A 17 -15.19 52.31 0.29
C LEU A 17 -14.73 52.23 -1.18
N HIS A 18 -15.65 51.75 -2.02
CA HIS A 18 -15.99 52.07 -3.42
C HIS A 18 -14.94 52.55 -4.44
N GLN A 19 -14.83 51.76 -5.50
CA GLN A 19 -14.41 52.15 -6.85
C GLN A 19 -15.52 52.93 -7.58
N ASN A 20 -15.12 53.90 -8.43
CA ASN A 20 -15.80 54.16 -9.71
C ASN A 20 -14.89 54.92 -10.72
N MET A 21 -14.70 54.26 -11.88
CA MET A 21 -14.49 54.73 -13.27
C MET A 21 -13.76 56.05 -13.61
N ARG A 22 -12.76 55.99 -14.51
CA ARG A 22 -12.83 56.38 -15.95
C ARG A 22 -11.45 56.42 -16.67
N ILE A 23 -11.34 55.61 -17.73
CA ILE A 23 -10.90 55.87 -19.13
C ILE A 23 -9.68 56.81 -19.44
N PHE A 24 -8.63 56.19 -20.03
CA PHE A 24 -7.56 56.57 -21.01
C PHE A 24 -7.52 57.97 -21.69
N PRO A 25 -6.37 58.50 -22.24
CA PRO A 25 -5.40 57.76 -23.09
C PRO A 25 -3.88 58.13 -23.09
N TYR A 26 -3.10 57.19 -23.65
CA TYR A 26 -1.81 57.25 -24.39
C TYR A 26 -0.77 58.37 -24.13
N SER A 27 0.44 57.96 -23.71
CA SER A 27 1.71 58.49 -24.26
C SER A 27 2.86 57.48 -24.08
N ARG A 28 3.67 57.33 -25.15
CA ARG A 28 4.86 56.48 -25.23
C ARG A 28 5.99 57.06 -24.35
N CYS A 29 6.68 56.21 -23.59
CA CYS A 29 8.09 56.40 -23.27
C CYS A 29 8.78 55.06 -23.02
N ASN A 30 9.84 54.80 -23.78
CA ASN A 30 10.71 53.64 -23.72
C ASN A 30 11.72 53.80 -22.58
N LEU A 31 11.66 52.95 -21.55
CA LEU A 31 12.80 52.62 -20.69
C LEU A 31 12.66 51.16 -20.20
N ARG A 32 13.56 50.28 -20.65
CA ARG A 32 13.97 49.05 -19.93
C ARG A 32 15.09 49.47 -18.94
N PRO A 33 15.39 48.75 -17.84
CA PRO A 33 15.25 47.29 -17.72
C PRO A 33 14.79 46.75 -16.34
N SER A 34 14.52 45.43 -16.32
CA SER A 34 14.67 44.52 -15.19
C SER A 34 13.75 44.67 -13.97
N PHE A 35 12.65 43.91 -13.95
CA PHE A 35 12.15 43.28 -12.72
C PHE A 35 11.49 41.93 -13.06
N HIS A 36 12.15 40.85 -12.66
CA HIS A 36 11.54 39.52 -12.57
C HIS A 36 10.39 39.59 -11.56
N LYS A 37 9.15 39.49 -12.05
CA LYS A 37 7.99 39.20 -11.19
C LYS A 37 8.12 37.77 -10.69
N PHE A 38 8.25 37.63 -9.38
CA PHE A 38 7.88 36.44 -8.62
C PHE A 38 6.40 36.11 -8.94
N PHE A 39 6.18 35.08 -9.76
CA PHE A 39 4.94 34.34 -9.76
C PHE A 39 5.15 33.16 -8.82
N GLN A 40 4.48 33.18 -7.67
CA GLN A 40 4.31 31.98 -6.85
C GLN A 40 3.30 31.07 -7.56
N PRO A 41 3.63 29.81 -7.89
CA PRO A 41 2.63 28.85 -8.32
C PRO A 41 1.87 28.36 -7.08
N THR A 42 0.55 28.44 -7.15
CA THR A 42 -0.34 27.75 -6.22
C THR A 42 -0.16 26.23 -6.34
N CYS A 43 -0.29 25.55 -5.20
CA CYS A 43 -0.03 24.12 -4.94
C CYS A 43 -0.70 23.12 -5.92
N THR A 44 -1.66 23.57 -6.73
CA THR A 44 -2.40 22.73 -7.68
C THR A 44 -1.69 22.48 -9.01
N GLN A 45 -0.57 23.15 -9.29
CA GLN A 45 0.20 22.95 -10.53
C GLN A 45 1.42 22.03 -10.38
N GLN A 46 1.75 21.46 -9.22
CA GLN A 46 2.84 20.47 -9.14
C GLN A 46 2.36 19.01 -9.25
N GLN A 47 1.06 18.75 -9.06
CA GLN A 47 0.48 17.41 -9.18
C GLN A 47 0.06 17.03 -10.61
N GLN A 48 -0.17 18.00 -11.50
CA GLN A 48 -0.58 17.74 -12.89
C GLN A 48 0.58 17.42 -13.85
N TRP A 49 1.81 17.80 -13.52
CA TRP A 49 2.95 17.66 -14.46
C TRP A 49 3.55 16.25 -14.43
N ARG A 50 3.33 15.47 -13.36
CA ARG A 50 3.84 14.09 -13.25
C ARG A 50 2.92 13.03 -13.85
N THR A 51 1.64 13.33 -14.06
CA THR A 51 0.66 12.36 -14.61
C THR A 51 0.66 12.32 -16.15
N GLN A 52 1.00 13.41 -16.83
CA GLN A 52 1.07 13.45 -18.31
C GLN A 52 2.33 12.80 -18.89
N GLU A 53 3.50 12.94 -18.25
CA GLU A 53 4.74 12.30 -18.71
C GLU A 53 4.67 10.77 -18.57
N LEU A 54 4.05 10.27 -17.49
CA LEU A 54 3.79 8.85 -17.31
C LEU A 54 2.91 8.30 -18.43
N LEU A 55 1.76 8.93 -18.73
CA LEU A 55 0.82 8.48 -19.77
C LEU A 55 1.41 8.51 -21.20
N GLN A 56 2.23 9.51 -21.54
CA GLN A 56 2.91 9.57 -22.83
C GLN A 56 4.05 8.53 -22.94
N TRP A 57 4.73 8.23 -21.84
CA TRP A 57 5.72 7.15 -21.76
C TRP A 57 5.09 5.75 -21.93
N TRP A 58 3.93 5.50 -21.34
CA TRP A 58 3.18 4.23 -21.50
C TRP A 58 2.80 3.94 -22.97
N ALA A 59 2.54 4.99 -23.77
CA ALA A 59 2.19 4.85 -25.18
C ALA A 59 3.40 4.52 -26.08
N GLN A 60 4.60 5.02 -25.76
CA GLN A 60 5.81 4.77 -26.55
C GLN A 60 6.43 3.38 -26.31
N LYS A 61 6.25 2.80 -25.11
CA LYS A 61 6.85 1.50 -24.75
C LYS A 61 6.04 0.27 -25.18
N LEU A 62 4.80 0.44 -25.65
CA LEU A 62 3.99 -0.64 -26.21
C LEU A 62 4.53 -1.20 -27.54
N PHE A 63 5.57 -0.59 -28.13
CA PHE A 63 6.12 -0.97 -29.44
C PHE A 63 7.61 -1.34 -29.48
N SER A 64 8.34 -1.44 -28.36
CA SER A 64 9.73 -1.93 -28.41
C SER A 64 9.84 -3.37 -27.91
N SER A 65 9.80 -4.32 -28.84
CA SER A 65 10.21 -5.70 -28.59
C SER A 65 11.72 -5.77 -28.41
N THR A 66 12.20 -6.35 -27.31
CA THR A 66 13.61 -6.67 -27.15
C THR A 66 13.81 -8.19 -27.11
N THR A 67 14.67 -8.63 -28.02
CA THR A 67 15.17 -9.97 -28.24
C THR A 67 15.96 -10.49 -27.04
N GLU A 68 15.81 -11.79 -26.78
CA GLU A 68 16.53 -12.56 -25.77
C GLU A 68 18.02 -12.68 -26.14
N ASP A 69 18.88 -12.23 -25.23
CA ASP A 69 20.33 -12.50 -25.27
C ASP A 69 20.73 -13.15 -23.94
N ASP A 70 20.76 -14.48 -23.95
CA ASP A 70 21.00 -15.35 -22.80
C ASP A 70 22.44 -15.90 -22.86
N ASN A 71 23.39 -15.16 -22.27
CA ASN A 71 24.63 -15.78 -21.80
C ASN A 71 25.37 -14.93 -20.73
N ARG A 72 25.42 -15.46 -19.50
CA ARG A 72 26.30 -15.07 -18.36
C ARG A 72 26.07 -13.72 -17.66
N ARG A 73 24.84 -13.21 -17.56
CA ARG A 73 24.51 -12.21 -16.51
C ARG A 73 23.90 -12.91 -15.29
N SER A 74 24.43 -12.65 -14.09
CA SER A 74 23.78 -13.07 -12.85
C SER A 74 22.35 -12.54 -12.82
N LYS A 75 21.40 -13.36 -12.36
CA LYS A 75 19.99 -12.95 -12.29
C LYS A 75 19.87 -11.68 -11.44
N PRO A 76 18.97 -10.74 -11.77
CA PRO A 76 18.85 -9.51 -10.99
C PRO A 76 18.43 -9.86 -9.56
N LYS A 77 19.10 -9.26 -8.57
CA LYS A 77 18.75 -9.41 -7.15
C LYS A 77 17.41 -8.76 -6.82
N LEU A 78 16.53 -9.50 -6.16
CA LEU A 78 15.20 -9.06 -5.74
C LEU A 78 14.99 -9.43 -4.27
N LEU A 79 14.65 -8.45 -3.43
CA LEU A 79 14.22 -8.72 -2.07
C LEU A 79 12.69 -8.91 -2.05
N VAL A 80 12.21 -9.95 -1.37
CA VAL A 80 10.78 -10.23 -1.22
C VAL A 80 10.45 -10.37 0.25
N ILE A 81 9.57 -9.52 0.76
CA ILE A 81 9.07 -9.54 2.14
C ILE A 81 7.62 -10.04 2.12
N LEU A 82 7.42 -11.24 2.63
CA LEU A 82 6.13 -11.94 2.64
C LEU A 82 5.74 -12.35 4.06
N GLY A 83 4.47 -12.70 4.24
CA GLY A 83 3.87 -12.90 5.56
C GLY A 83 2.37 -12.61 5.55
N ALA A 84 1.67 -13.09 6.57
CA ALA A 84 0.24 -12.86 6.74
C ALA A 84 -0.12 -11.38 6.88
N THR A 85 -1.35 -11.00 6.57
CA THR A 85 -1.89 -9.66 6.84
C THR A 85 -1.67 -9.29 8.30
N GLY A 86 -1.34 -8.02 8.56
CA GLY A 86 -1.02 -7.53 9.91
C GLY A 86 0.35 -7.93 10.46
N ALA A 87 1.12 -8.82 9.84
CA ALA A 87 2.41 -9.30 10.38
C ALA A 87 3.57 -8.27 10.39
N GLY A 88 3.34 -7.00 10.02
CA GLY A 88 4.38 -5.97 10.07
C GLY A 88 5.32 -5.87 8.85
N LYS A 89 4.96 -6.50 7.72
CA LYS A 89 5.76 -6.46 6.48
C LYS A 89 6.12 -5.05 6.01
N SER A 90 5.13 -4.15 5.99
CA SER A 90 5.34 -2.77 5.52
C SER A 90 6.28 -2.01 6.46
N ARG A 91 6.13 -2.16 7.78
CA ARG A 91 7.05 -1.59 8.78
C ARG A 91 8.48 -2.05 8.52
N LEU A 92 8.70 -3.36 8.34
CA LEU A 92 10.02 -3.91 8.05
C LEU A 92 10.60 -3.33 6.75
N SER A 93 9.78 -3.21 5.69
CA SER A 93 10.24 -2.66 4.42
C SER A 93 10.72 -1.20 4.53
N ILE A 94 10.04 -0.39 5.34
CA ILE A 94 10.44 1.00 5.61
C ILE A 94 11.71 1.05 6.44
N ASP A 95 11.80 0.26 7.52
CA ASP A 95 13.00 0.21 8.37
C ASP A 95 14.24 -0.20 7.55
N LEU A 96 14.12 -1.21 6.68
CA LEU A 96 15.20 -1.64 5.79
C LEU A 96 15.59 -0.52 4.81
N SER A 97 14.61 0.12 4.19
CA SER A 97 14.83 1.15 3.16
C SER A 97 15.48 2.41 3.74
N THR A 98 15.03 2.86 4.91
CA THR A 98 15.49 4.11 5.52
C THR A 98 16.81 3.98 6.27
N ARG A 99 17.05 2.84 6.94
CA ARG A 99 18.21 2.70 7.83
C ARG A 99 19.42 2.06 7.16
N VAL A 100 19.20 1.24 6.14
CA VAL A 100 20.27 0.39 5.58
C VAL A 100 20.37 0.49 4.06
N PHE A 101 19.24 0.52 3.35
CA PHE A 101 19.20 0.41 1.89
C PHE A 101 18.57 1.66 1.26
N GLY A 102 19.22 2.82 1.41
CA GLY A 102 18.68 4.13 1.00
C GLY A 102 18.32 4.30 -0.48
N ASN A 103 18.83 3.43 -1.38
CA ASN A 103 18.45 3.42 -2.80
C ASN A 103 17.44 2.30 -3.13
N SER A 104 16.66 1.86 -2.15
CA SER A 104 15.64 0.85 -2.36
C SER A 104 14.27 1.46 -2.66
N GLU A 105 13.47 0.71 -3.41
CA GLU A 105 12.13 1.11 -3.81
C GLU A 105 11.16 -0.06 -3.58
N ILE A 106 9.99 0.23 -3.02
CA ILE A 106 9.01 -0.79 -2.61
C ILE A 106 8.02 -1.05 -3.74
N ILE A 107 7.72 -2.31 -4.02
CA ILE A 107 6.72 -2.77 -4.98
C ILE A 107 5.64 -3.51 -4.20
N ASN A 108 4.43 -2.93 -4.14
CA ASN A 108 3.32 -3.55 -3.44
C ASN A 108 2.83 -4.81 -4.18
N SER A 109 2.64 -5.89 -3.42
CA SER A 109 2.10 -7.18 -3.87
C SER A 109 0.88 -7.61 -3.06
N ASP A 110 0.16 -6.67 -2.44
CA ASP A 110 -1.20 -6.89 -1.94
C ASP A 110 -2.23 -6.50 -3.01
N LYS A 111 -3.05 -7.48 -3.42
CA LYS A 111 -4.07 -7.33 -4.49
C LYS A 111 -5.05 -6.21 -4.23
N MET A 112 -5.47 -6.00 -2.98
CA MET A 112 -6.47 -4.96 -2.66
C MET A 112 -5.83 -3.59 -2.67
N GLN A 113 -4.56 -3.50 -2.25
CA GLN A 113 -3.82 -2.25 -2.21
C GLN A 113 -3.37 -1.75 -3.60
N LEU A 114 -3.53 -2.54 -4.65
CA LEU A 114 -3.24 -2.11 -6.02
C LEU A 114 -4.19 -0.98 -6.48
N TYR A 115 -5.43 -0.97 -5.99
CA TYR A 115 -6.49 -0.06 -6.47
C TYR A 115 -6.53 1.25 -5.70
N ASN A 116 -6.86 2.33 -6.41
CA ASN A 116 -7.11 3.65 -5.82
C ASN A 116 -8.39 3.64 -4.96
N GLY A 117 -8.39 4.45 -3.91
CA GLY A 117 -9.51 4.58 -2.95
C GLY A 117 -9.55 3.47 -1.91
N LEU A 118 -10.43 3.62 -0.93
CA LEU A 118 -10.58 2.73 0.22
C LEU A 118 -9.25 2.49 0.98
N ASP A 119 -8.52 3.56 1.24
CA ASP A 119 -7.16 3.50 1.80
C ASP A 119 -7.15 2.95 3.22
N ILE A 120 -8.14 3.30 4.04
CA ILE A 120 -8.28 2.77 5.41
C ILE A 120 -8.70 1.31 5.34
N THR A 121 -9.78 1.00 4.63
CA THR A 121 -10.33 -0.36 4.48
C THR A 121 -9.30 -1.35 3.93
N THR A 122 -8.48 -0.93 2.96
CA THR A 122 -7.42 -1.77 2.38
C THR A 122 -6.08 -1.66 3.12
N ASN A 123 -6.04 -0.90 4.22
CA ASN A 123 -4.90 -0.73 5.11
C ASN A 123 -3.63 -0.28 4.35
N LYS A 124 -3.79 0.67 3.42
CA LYS A 124 -2.65 1.23 2.68
C LYS A 124 -1.83 2.11 3.60
N MET A 125 -0.51 2.03 3.41
CA MET A 125 0.42 2.92 4.11
C MET A 125 0.23 4.36 3.61
N THR A 126 0.03 5.28 4.57
CA THR A 126 -0.08 6.72 4.32
C THR A 126 1.24 7.30 3.82
N MET A 127 1.21 8.49 3.21
CA MET A 127 2.44 9.14 2.72
C MET A 127 3.42 9.46 3.86
N GLN A 128 2.92 9.73 5.06
CA GLN A 128 3.71 10.02 6.26
C GLN A 128 4.47 8.77 6.71
N GLU A 129 3.80 7.63 6.78
CA GLU A 129 4.42 6.35 7.16
C GLU A 129 5.45 5.86 6.13
N ARG A 130 5.32 6.26 4.86
CA ARG A 130 6.30 5.94 3.80
C ARG A 130 7.63 6.65 4.00
N VAL A 131 7.70 7.73 4.79
CA VAL A 131 8.93 8.47 5.12
C VAL A 131 9.84 8.76 3.92
N GLY A 132 9.22 9.08 2.78
CA GLY A 132 9.92 9.41 1.52
C GLY A 132 10.38 8.21 0.68
N VAL A 133 10.19 6.98 1.13
CA VAL A 133 10.54 5.76 0.36
C VAL A 133 9.61 5.62 -0.85
N PRO A 134 10.13 5.49 -2.09
CA PRO A 134 9.30 5.30 -3.27
C PRO A 134 8.47 4.01 -3.20
N HIS A 135 7.18 4.11 -3.55
CA HIS A 135 6.26 2.97 -3.59
C HIS A 135 5.64 2.86 -4.98
N HIS A 136 5.66 1.64 -5.50
CA HIS A 136 5.07 1.26 -6.77
C HIS A 136 3.87 0.33 -6.55
N LEU A 137 2.92 0.37 -7.48
CA LEU A 137 1.70 -0.47 -7.45
C LEU A 137 0.87 -0.33 -6.16
N LEU A 138 0.89 0.85 -5.53
CA LEU A 138 0.12 1.14 -4.32
C LEU A 138 -0.90 2.25 -4.63
N GLY A 139 -2.17 1.88 -4.76
CA GLY A 139 -3.26 2.83 -5.04
C GLY A 139 -3.29 3.37 -6.47
N VAL A 140 -2.80 2.61 -7.46
CA VAL A 140 -2.60 3.12 -8.84
C VAL A 140 -3.60 2.58 -9.86
N LEU A 141 -4.29 1.48 -9.56
CA LEU A 141 -5.25 0.87 -10.48
C LEU A 141 -6.65 1.44 -10.30
N ASP A 142 -7.36 1.65 -11.41
CA ASP A 142 -8.77 2.04 -11.42
C ASP A 142 -9.65 0.85 -10.98
N PRO A 143 -10.43 0.97 -9.89
CA PRO A 143 -11.23 -0.12 -9.36
C PRO A 143 -12.43 -0.51 -10.25
N THR A 144 -12.77 0.29 -11.25
CA THR A 144 -13.83 -0.03 -12.24
C THR A 144 -13.35 -0.92 -13.38
N LYS A 145 -12.03 -1.11 -13.52
CA LYS A 145 -11.43 -1.96 -14.55
C LYS A 145 -11.43 -3.43 -14.14
N PRO A 146 -11.21 -4.36 -15.11
CA PRO A 146 -11.03 -5.77 -14.79
C PRO A 146 -9.99 -5.98 -13.70
N ALA A 147 -10.23 -6.96 -12.83
CA ALA A 147 -9.35 -7.26 -11.73
C ALA A 147 -7.91 -7.54 -12.21
N CYS A 148 -6.92 -7.04 -11.48
CA CYS A 148 -5.52 -7.31 -11.77
C CYS A 148 -5.20 -8.79 -11.57
N THR A 149 -5.02 -9.50 -12.68
CA THR A 149 -4.65 -10.92 -12.67
C THR A 149 -3.15 -11.08 -12.35
N PRO A 150 -2.72 -12.26 -11.88
CA PRO A 150 -1.30 -12.53 -11.67
C PRO A 150 -0.46 -12.30 -12.94
N SER A 151 -0.98 -12.59 -14.14
CA SER A 151 -0.30 -12.32 -15.42
C SER A 151 -0.08 -10.83 -15.65
N VAL A 152 -1.10 -10.00 -15.37
CA VAL A 152 -1.00 -8.54 -15.49
C VAL A 152 0.02 -8.00 -14.48
N TYR A 153 -0.06 -8.45 -13.22
CA TYR A 153 0.87 -8.06 -12.18
C TYR A 153 2.32 -8.47 -12.51
N ARG A 154 2.52 -9.69 -13.03
CA ARG A 154 3.83 -10.18 -13.47
C ARG A 154 4.46 -9.22 -14.48
N LYS A 155 3.69 -8.75 -15.48
CA LYS A 155 4.19 -7.79 -16.47
C LYS A 155 4.56 -6.46 -15.81
N LEU A 156 3.62 -5.84 -15.11
CA LEU A 156 3.82 -4.53 -14.45
C LEU A 156 5.01 -4.56 -13.47
N GLY A 157 5.05 -5.57 -12.60
CA GLY A 157 6.13 -5.74 -11.63
C GLY A 157 7.49 -5.98 -12.29
N SER A 158 7.54 -6.68 -13.43
CA SER A 158 8.80 -6.87 -14.17
C SER A 158 9.33 -5.57 -14.75
N ASP A 159 8.44 -4.74 -15.31
CA ASP A 159 8.81 -3.45 -15.89
C ASP A 159 9.37 -2.52 -14.80
N ILE A 160 8.71 -2.49 -13.64
CA ILE A 160 9.14 -1.70 -12.47
C ILE A 160 10.45 -2.21 -11.90
N ILE A 161 10.62 -3.53 -11.73
CA ILE A 161 11.89 -4.13 -11.28
C ILE A 161 13.03 -3.73 -12.22
N SER A 162 12.81 -3.83 -13.54
CA SER A 162 13.82 -3.45 -14.53
C SER A 162 14.17 -1.97 -14.42
N ASP A 163 13.16 -1.12 -14.27
CA ASP A 163 13.31 0.33 -14.15
C ASP A 163 14.11 0.74 -12.89
N ILE A 164 13.75 0.22 -11.72
CA ILE A 164 14.50 0.41 -10.46
C ILE A 164 15.96 -0.03 -10.63
N LYS A 165 16.19 -1.17 -11.27
CA LYS A 165 17.54 -1.67 -11.53
C LYS A 165 18.34 -0.79 -12.46
N THR A 166 17.73 -0.19 -13.49
CA THR A 166 18.45 0.75 -14.38
C THR A 166 18.92 2.00 -13.65
N ARG A 167 18.28 2.39 -12.54
CA ARG A 167 18.72 3.46 -11.63
C ARG A 167 19.72 2.99 -10.56
N GLY A 168 20.13 1.72 -10.59
CA GLY A 168 21.01 1.12 -9.58
C GLY A 168 20.32 0.85 -8.23
N GLY A 169 18.98 0.84 -8.20
CA GLY A 169 18.20 0.64 -6.97
C GLY A 169 18.00 -0.83 -6.58
N LEU A 170 17.60 -1.05 -5.33
CA LEU A 170 17.18 -2.35 -4.83
C LEU A 170 15.64 -2.46 -4.86
N PRO A 171 15.05 -3.27 -5.76
CA PRO A 171 13.61 -3.53 -5.72
C PRO A 171 13.27 -4.43 -4.53
N ILE A 172 12.28 -4.01 -3.73
CA ILE A 172 11.75 -4.75 -2.58
C ILE A 172 10.26 -5.02 -2.83
N VAL A 173 9.89 -6.26 -3.07
CA VAL A 173 8.48 -6.66 -3.21
C VAL A 173 7.90 -6.94 -1.83
N VAL A 174 6.79 -6.29 -1.48
CA VAL A 174 6.19 -6.38 -0.13
C VAL A 174 4.70 -6.67 -0.27
N GLY A 175 4.17 -7.68 0.44
CA GLY A 175 2.72 -7.93 0.42
C GLY A 175 2.31 -9.33 0.83
N GLY A 176 0.99 -9.55 0.90
CA GLY A 176 0.38 -10.80 1.37
C GLY A 176 -0.27 -11.65 0.28
N SER A 177 -0.28 -11.19 -0.99
CA SER A 177 -0.92 -11.96 -2.06
C SER A 177 0.08 -12.91 -2.71
N ASN A 178 0.23 -14.10 -2.12
CA ASN A 178 1.19 -15.12 -2.57
C ASN A 178 1.09 -15.46 -4.08
N SER A 179 -0.10 -15.40 -4.68
CA SER A 179 -0.24 -15.62 -6.13
C SER A 179 0.44 -14.54 -6.98
N LEU A 180 0.42 -13.28 -6.53
CA LEU A 180 1.11 -12.19 -7.23
C LEU A 180 2.63 -12.36 -7.12
N ILE A 181 3.12 -12.65 -5.91
CA ILE A 181 4.53 -12.93 -5.66
C ILE A 181 4.99 -14.10 -6.51
N TYR A 182 4.29 -15.24 -6.46
CA TYR A 182 4.59 -16.43 -7.25
C TYR A 182 4.65 -16.10 -8.74
N SER A 183 3.60 -15.47 -9.28
CA SER A 183 3.57 -15.08 -10.69
C SER A 183 4.67 -14.12 -11.08
N LEU A 184 5.20 -13.30 -10.17
CA LEU A 184 6.25 -12.36 -10.48
C LEU A 184 7.62 -13.06 -10.57
N VAL A 185 7.91 -13.95 -9.62
CA VAL A 185 9.26 -14.50 -9.43
C VAL A 185 9.53 -15.81 -10.15
N THR A 186 8.53 -16.60 -10.54
CA THR A 186 8.75 -17.90 -11.20
C THR A 186 9.20 -17.76 -12.65
N LYS A 187 10.13 -18.60 -13.11
CA LYS A 187 10.69 -18.52 -14.48
C LYS A 187 9.60 -18.68 -15.53
N ARG A 188 8.82 -19.77 -15.42
CA ARG A 188 7.63 -20.03 -16.24
C ARG A 188 6.39 -19.84 -15.36
N PHE A 189 5.41 -19.10 -15.87
CA PHE A 189 4.15 -18.86 -15.20
C PHE A 189 3.02 -19.21 -16.16
N ASP A 190 2.17 -20.15 -15.74
CA ASP A 190 0.97 -20.55 -16.47
C ASP A 190 -0.27 -19.99 -15.74
N PRO A 191 -1.05 -19.10 -16.36
CA PRO A 191 -2.27 -18.53 -15.77
C PRO A 191 -3.34 -19.56 -15.41
N GLU A 192 -3.33 -20.74 -16.06
CA GLU A 192 -4.32 -21.80 -15.83
C GLU A 192 -3.97 -22.69 -14.63
N THR A 193 -2.74 -22.61 -14.13
CA THR A 193 -2.29 -23.38 -12.96
C THR A 193 -2.62 -22.68 -11.65
N ASP A 194 -3.14 -23.44 -10.68
CA ASP A 194 -3.38 -22.96 -9.32
C ASP A 194 -2.55 -23.76 -8.31
N VAL A 195 -1.40 -23.20 -7.97
CA VAL A 195 -0.48 -23.80 -6.99
C VAL A 195 -0.90 -23.58 -5.54
N PHE A 196 -2.00 -22.87 -5.26
CA PHE A 196 -2.37 -22.47 -3.90
C PHE A 196 -3.74 -22.93 -3.45
N ASN A 197 -4.68 -23.13 -4.37
CA ASN A 197 -6.05 -23.53 -4.03
C ASN A 197 -6.42 -24.84 -4.74
N GLY A 198 -7.49 -25.49 -4.27
CA GLY A 198 -7.93 -26.80 -4.77
C GLY A 198 -7.63 -27.95 -3.80
N SER A 199 -8.23 -29.11 -4.06
CA SER A 199 -7.99 -30.35 -3.29
C SER A 199 -6.66 -31.01 -3.64
N ASP A 200 -6.20 -30.86 -4.89
CA ASP A 200 -4.90 -31.32 -5.38
C ASP A 200 -4.25 -30.17 -6.19
N PRO A 201 -3.70 -29.16 -5.50
CA PRO A 201 -3.09 -27.99 -6.13
C PRO A 201 -1.83 -28.33 -6.93
N ASP A 202 -1.59 -27.61 -8.02
CA ASP A 202 -0.46 -27.80 -8.91
C ASP A 202 0.91 -27.71 -8.18
N PRO A 203 1.94 -28.41 -8.68
CA PRO A 203 3.29 -28.31 -8.14
C PRO A 203 3.85 -26.88 -8.19
N VAL A 204 4.49 -26.46 -7.11
CA VAL A 204 5.15 -25.15 -7.03
C VAL A 204 6.47 -25.21 -7.81
N SER A 205 6.67 -24.27 -8.74
CA SER A 205 7.93 -24.14 -9.47
C SER A 205 9.08 -23.68 -8.57
N LEU A 206 10.23 -24.35 -8.69
CA LEU A 206 11.49 -23.97 -8.05
C LEU A 206 12.34 -23.01 -8.89
N GLU A 207 12.09 -22.96 -10.20
CA GLU A 207 12.86 -22.08 -11.08
C GLU A 207 12.38 -20.63 -10.92
N LEU A 208 13.30 -19.75 -10.52
CA LEU A 208 13.06 -18.31 -10.35
C LEU A 208 13.68 -17.49 -11.48
N ARG A 209 13.07 -16.35 -11.83
CA ARG A 209 13.56 -15.36 -12.80
C ARG A 209 14.65 -14.47 -12.23
N TYR A 210 14.54 -14.19 -10.94
CA TYR A 210 15.41 -13.30 -10.19
C TYR A 210 16.26 -14.12 -9.22
N ASP A 211 17.35 -13.52 -8.77
CA ASP A 211 18.05 -13.98 -7.58
C ASP A 211 17.28 -13.44 -6.38
N CYS A 212 16.48 -14.27 -5.73
CA CYS A 212 15.51 -13.82 -4.73
C CYS A 212 16.02 -14.06 -3.31
N CYS A 213 15.96 -13.03 -2.48
CA CYS A 213 16.01 -13.19 -1.02
C CYS A 213 14.58 -13.12 -0.47
N PHE A 214 14.07 -14.22 0.07
CA PHE A 214 12.74 -14.25 0.70
C PHE A 214 12.85 -14.06 2.21
N ILE A 215 12.32 -12.96 2.72
CA ILE A 215 12.08 -12.74 4.14
C ILE A 215 10.63 -13.08 4.44
N TRP A 216 10.39 -14.08 5.28
CA TRP A 216 9.08 -14.41 5.78
C TRP A 216 8.92 -13.87 7.20
N VAL A 217 8.13 -12.81 7.35
CA VAL A 217 7.74 -12.29 8.66
C VAL A 217 6.57 -13.13 9.19
N ASP A 218 6.85 -13.91 10.22
CA ASP A 218 5.94 -14.87 10.84
C ASP A 218 5.50 -14.38 12.22
N VAL A 219 4.24 -14.66 12.56
CA VAL A 219 3.66 -14.34 13.88
C VAL A 219 2.76 -15.50 14.25
N SER A 220 2.87 -16.00 15.47
CA SER A 220 1.98 -17.07 15.93
C SER A 220 0.51 -16.69 15.76
N LEU A 221 -0.29 -17.58 15.15
CA LEU A 221 -1.70 -17.30 14.83
C LEU A 221 -2.54 -16.83 16.03
N PRO A 222 -2.39 -17.37 17.26
CA PRO A 222 -3.16 -16.88 18.40
C PRO A 222 -2.86 -15.41 18.74
N VAL A 223 -1.59 -14.99 18.63
CA VAL A 223 -1.19 -13.59 18.87
C VAL A 223 -1.65 -12.71 17.71
N LEU A 224 -1.43 -13.17 16.46
CA LEU A 224 -1.81 -12.42 15.27
C LEU A 224 -3.33 -12.20 15.19
N ASN A 225 -4.14 -13.20 15.49
CA ASN A 225 -5.60 -13.07 15.45
C ASN A 225 -6.11 -12.03 16.46
N ARG A 226 -5.53 -11.99 17.67
CA ARG A 226 -5.87 -10.97 18.67
C ARG A 226 -5.48 -9.57 18.20
N TYR A 227 -4.27 -9.43 17.66
CA TYR A 227 -3.80 -8.17 17.08
C TYR A 227 -4.69 -7.71 15.92
N LEU A 228 -5.08 -8.61 15.01
CA LEU A 228 -5.93 -8.29 13.87
C LEU A 228 -7.32 -7.83 14.30
N ALA A 229 -7.90 -8.44 15.34
CA ALA A 229 -9.18 -8.01 15.89
C ALA A 229 -9.11 -6.57 16.42
N ASN A 230 -8.08 -6.25 17.21
CA ASN A 230 -7.86 -4.89 17.71
C ASN A 230 -7.58 -3.90 16.58
N ARG A 231 -6.81 -4.31 15.57
CA ARG A 231 -6.51 -3.46 14.41
C ARG A 231 -7.77 -3.10 13.63
N VAL A 232 -8.75 -4.00 13.53
CA VAL A 232 -10.06 -3.67 12.92
C VAL A 232 -10.77 -2.59 13.73
N ASP A 233 -10.70 -2.65 15.06
CA ASP A 233 -11.25 -1.59 15.92
C ASP A 233 -10.53 -0.25 15.66
N GLU A 234 -9.20 -0.25 15.61
CA GLU A 234 -8.40 0.94 15.27
C GLU A 234 -8.72 1.48 13.86
N MET A 235 -9.00 0.61 12.89
CA MET A 235 -9.41 1.01 11.54
C MET A 235 -10.78 1.71 11.56
N LEU A 236 -11.73 1.20 12.35
CA LEU A 236 -13.04 1.83 12.53
C LEU A 236 -12.90 3.19 13.23
N ASP A 237 -12.12 3.27 14.31
CA ASP A 237 -11.81 4.52 15.01
C ASP A 237 -11.11 5.55 14.11
N SER A 238 -10.36 5.08 13.11
CA SER A 238 -9.65 5.92 12.14
C SER A 238 -10.52 6.36 10.96
N GLY A 239 -11.79 5.96 10.90
CA GLY A 239 -12.73 6.40 9.87
C GLY A 239 -13.06 5.37 8.78
N MET A 240 -12.81 4.07 9.00
CA MET A 240 -13.14 3.03 8.02
C MET A 240 -14.64 2.99 7.71
N PHE A 241 -15.50 3.19 8.71
CA PHE A 241 -16.93 3.14 8.50
C PHE A 241 -17.41 4.32 7.65
N GLU A 242 -16.91 5.53 7.92
CA GLU A 242 -17.19 6.74 7.15
C GLU A 242 -16.71 6.61 5.70
N GLU A 243 -15.53 6.02 5.50
CA GLU A 243 -14.99 5.71 4.17
C GLU A 243 -15.96 4.78 3.40
N LEU A 244 -16.50 3.76 4.06
CA LEU A 244 -17.49 2.86 3.46
C LEU A 244 -18.85 3.55 3.24
N VAL A 245 -19.31 4.40 4.16
CA VAL A 245 -20.53 5.20 3.99
C VAL A 245 -20.48 5.98 2.68
N GLU A 246 -19.38 6.70 2.42
CA GLU A 246 -19.23 7.48 1.19
C GLU A 246 -19.13 6.59 -0.05
N PHE A 247 -18.40 5.48 0.05
CA PHE A 247 -18.27 4.49 -1.02
C PHE A 247 -19.63 3.90 -1.48
N PHE A 248 -20.49 3.52 -0.53
CA PHE A 248 -21.82 2.99 -0.84
C PHE A 248 -22.82 4.09 -1.24
N ARG A 249 -22.75 5.27 -0.63
CA ARG A 249 -23.65 6.40 -0.93
C ARG A 249 -23.42 6.97 -2.33
N SER A 250 -22.16 7.06 -2.76
CA SER A 250 -21.77 7.53 -4.09
C SER A 250 -22.07 6.52 -5.21
N GLY A 251 -22.49 5.29 -4.85
CA GLY A 251 -22.74 4.20 -5.80
C GLY A 251 -21.46 3.64 -6.42
N GLU A 252 -20.29 3.85 -5.81
CA GLU A 252 -19.03 3.23 -6.23
C GLU A 252 -19.06 1.72 -6.05
N ASP A 253 -19.73 1.22 -5.02
CA ASP A 253 -19.99 -0.21 -4.76
C ASP A 253 -20.53 -0.98 -5.99
N LYS A 254 -21.38 -0.31 -6.79
CA LYS A 254 -21.97 -0.87 -8.02
C LYS A 254 -21.06 -0.76 -9.24
N ARG A 255 -20.10 0.16 -9.20
CA ARG A 255 -19.17 0.44 -10.32
C ARG A 255 -17.88 -0.33 -10.20
N VAL A 256 -17.43 -0.62 -8.98
CA VAL A 256 -16.20 -1.39 -8.78
C VAL A 256 -16.36 -2.81 -9.28
N ASN A 257 -15.25 -3.38 -9.74
CA ASN A 257 -15.23 -4.78 -10.13
C ASN A 257 -15.35 -5.69 -8.88
N ARG A 258 -16.38 -6.55 -8.85
CA ARG A 258 -16.61 -7.53 -7.76
C ARG A 258 -15.54 -8.61 -7.63
N ALA A 259 -14.72 -8.82 -8.66
CA ALA A 259 -13.52 -9.67 -8.59
C ALA A 259 -12.23 -8.86 -8.31
N GLY A 260 -12.32 -7.53 -8.29
CA GLY A 260 -11.25 -6.59 -7.97
C GLY A 260 -11.44 -6.00 -6.58
N LEU A 261 -11.43 -4.66 -6.47
CA LEU A 261 -11.56 -3.95 -5.20
C LEU A 261 -12.82 -4.34 -4.41
N GLY A 262 -13.91 -4.75 -5.08
CA GLY A 262 -15.14 -5.20 -4.42
C GLY A 262 -14.98 -6.43 -3.52
N GLN A 263 -13.85 -7.15 -3.58
CA GLN A 263 -13.53 -8.25 -2.66
C GLN A 263 -12.83 -7.82 -1.37
N ALA A 264 -12.53 -6.53 -1.20
CA ALA A 264 -11.87 -6.05 0.01
C ALA A 264 -12.72 -6.35 1.25
N ILE A 265 -12.11 -6.99 2.25
CA ILE A 265 -12.74 -7.26 3.55
C ILE A 265 -13.18 -5.90 4.14
N GLY A 266 -14.44 -5.80 4.49
CA GLY A 266 -15.14 -4.56 4.81
C GLY A 266 -16.35 -4.36 3.89
N ILE A 267 -16.17 -4.51 2.58
CA ILE A 267 -17.22 -4.23 1.60
C ILE A 267 -18.33 -5.30 1.67
N PRO A 268 -18.07 -6.61 1.48
CA PRO A 268 -19.13 -7.62 1.53
C PRO A 268 -19.78 -7.78 2.91
N GLU A 269 -19.06 -7.42 3.97
CA GLU A 269 -19.55 -7.49 5.35
C GLU A 269 -20.58 -6.40 5.62
N PHE A 270 -20.33 -5.17 5.15
CA PHE A 270 -21.25 -4.04 5.31
C PHE A 270 -22.30 -3.89 4.20
N GLU A 271 -22.23 -4.64 3.09
CA GLU A 271 -23.23 -4.57 1.99
C GLU A 271 -24.68 -4.75 2.53
N GLY A 272 -24.86 -5.66 3.50
CA GLY A 272 -26.16 -5.86 4.16
C GLY A 272 -26.61 -4.65 4.97
N TYR A 273 -25.73 -4.14 5.84
CA TYR A 273 -25.98 -2.94 6.64
C TYR A 273 -26.39 -1.76 5.75
N PHE A 274 -25.62 -1.46 4.69
CA PHE A 274 -25.92 -0.33 3.81
C PHE A 274 -27.13 -0.55 2.91
N ARG A 275 -27.50 -1.79 2.59
CA ARG A 275 -28.76 -2.06 1.87
C ARG A 275 -29.97 -1.74 2.75
N ASP A 276 -29.89 -2.08 4.03
CA ASP A 276 -31.03 -2.03 4.95
C ASP A 276 -31.17 -0.64 5.62
N PHE A 277 -30.06 0.08 5.84
CA PHE A 277 -30.02 1.36 6.57
C PHE A 277 -29.60 2.59 5.74
N ASN A 278 -29.50 2.48 4.40
CA ASN A 278 -29.13 3.66 3.60
C ASN A 278 -30.11 4.82 3.80
N SER A 279 -29.56 6.01 4.04
CA SER A 279 -30.24 7.26 4.42
C SER A 279 -31.47 7.67 3.58
N VAL A 280 -31.64 7.15 2.36
CA VAL A 280 -32.80 7.41 1.48
C VAL A 280 -34.04 6.58 1.86
N ARG A 281 -33.87 5.49 2.62
CA ARG A 281 -34.93 4.54 2.99
C ARG A 281 -35.03 4.30 4.49
N ARG A 282 -34.69 5.28 5.34
CA ARG A 282 -34.95 5.14 6.79
C ARG A 282 -36.44 4.84 6.97
N PRO A 283 -36.81 3.63 7.41
CA PRO A 283 -38.18 3.37 7.77
C PRO A 283 -38.49 4.36 8.89
N SER A 284 -39.54 5.16 8.72
CA SER A 284 -40.06 5.97 9.82
C SER A 284 -40.56 4.99 10.90
N GLY A 285 -39.66 4.57 11.80
CA GLY A 285 -39.92 3.52 12.79
C GLY A 285 -38.91 2.36 12.84
N GLY A 286 -37.72 2.47 12.23
CA GLY A 286 -36.65 1.48 12.46
C GLY A 286 -36.22 1.45 13.93
N ASP A 287 -36.20 0.27 14.54
CA ASP A 287 -35.74 0.06 15.90
C ASP A 287 -34.22 0.32 16.00
N PRO A 288 -33.76 1.30 16.81
CA PRO A 288 -32.34 1.60 16.98
C PRO A 288 -31.52 0.42 17.49
N GLU A 289 -32.11 -0.50 18.25
CA GLU A 289 -31.41 -1.70 18.73
C GLU A 289 -31.03 -2.61 17.55
N THR A 290 -31.95 -2.81 16.61
CA THR A 290 -31.71 -3.60 15.38
C THR A 290 -30.57 -3.05 14.51
N GLU A 291 -30.42 -1.73 14.38
CA GLU A 291 -29.33 -1.13 13.58
C GLU A 291 -27.94 -1.41 14.19
N VAL A 292 -27.84 -1.28 15.51
CA VAL A 292 -26.61 -1.56 16.27
C VAL A 292 -26.23 -3.03 16.17
N GLU A 293 -27.21 -3.94 16.24
CA GLU A 293 -26.98 -5.38 16.07
C GLU A 293 -26.40 -5.73 14.69
N VAL A 294 -26.97 -5.18 13.61
CA VAL A 294 -26.49 -5.44 12.24
C VAL A 294 -25.10 -4.86 12.02
N TYR A 295 -24.82 -3.67 12.56
CA TYR A 295 -23.48 -3.08 12.56
C TYR A 295 -22.47 -3.98 13.27
N ASN A 296 -22.78 -4.42 14.49
CA ASN A 296 -21.89 -5.26 15.30
C ASN A 296 -21.61 -6.61 14.63
N GLU A 297 -22.61 -7.22 13.98
CA GLU A 297 -22.41 -8.46 13.23
C GLU A 297 -21.52 -8.24 11.99
N ALA A 298 -21.66 -7.12 11.28
CA ALA A 298 -20.76 -6.76 10.18
C ALA A 298 -19.30 -6.61 10.66
N VAL A 299 -19.08 -5.89 11.76
CA VAL A 299 -17.75 -5.72 12.38
C VAL A 299 -17.16 -7.07 12.80
N LYS A 300 -17.95 -7.93 13.44
CA LYS A 300 -17.52 -9.28 13.81
C LYS A 300 -17.10 -10.11 12.59
N ARG A 301 -17.87 -10.07 11.51
CA ARG A 301 -17.52 -10.74 10.24
C ARG A 301 -16.22 -10.22 9.64
N ILE A 302 -15.93 -8.92 9.73
CA ILE A 302 -14.66 -8.34 9.28
C ILE A 302 -13.49 -8.93 10.08
N LYS A 303 -13.62 -8.99 11.41
CA LYS A 303 -12.59 -9.59 12.29
C LYS A 303 -12.36 -11.06 11.96
N ASP A 304 -13.43 -11.83 11.82
CA ASP A 304 -13.37 -13.27 11.50
C ASP A 304 -12.74 -13.52 10.12
N ASN A 305 -13.18 -12.80 9.10
CA ASN A 305 -12.65 -12.93 7.74
C ASN A 305 -11.20 -12.49 7.64
N THR A 306 -10.78 -11.47 8.39
CA THR A 306 -9.39 -11.01 8.47
C THR A 306 -8.50 -12.09 9.09
N CYS A 307 -8.93 -12.72 10.19
CA CYS A 307 -8.21 -13.83 10.82
C CYS A 307 -8.14 -15.06 9.90
N HIS A 308 -9.22 -15.37 9.19
CA HIS A 308 -9.26 -16.47 8.23
C HIS A 308 -8.32 -16.22 7.04
N LEU A 309 -8.26 -14.98 6.54
CA LEU A 309 -7.32 -14.58 5.50
C LEU A 309 -5.87 -14.78 5.98
N ALA A 310 -5.54 -14.34 7.20
CA ALA A 310 -4.22 -14.53 7.78
C ALA A 310 -3.83 -16.02 7.83
N LYS A 311 -4.73 -16.87 8.35
CA LYS A 311 -4.52 -18.33 8.40
C LYS A 311 -4.30 -18.93 7.00
N LYS A 312 -5.10 -18.54 6.00
CA LYS A 312 -4.94 -18.97 4.61
C LYS A 312 -3.59 -18.53 4.03
N GLN A 313 -3.16 -17.30 4.30
CA GLN A 313 -1.87 -16.78 3.84
C GLN A 313 -0.70 -17.58 4.45
N VAL A 314 -0.74 -17.87 5.75
CA VAL A 314 0.28 -18.72 6.39
C VAL A 314 0.33 -20.10 5.73
N GLY A 315 -0.82 -20.75 5.51
CA GLY A 315 -0.87 -22.05 4.82
C GLY A 315 -0.24 -22.02 3.42
N LYS A 316 -0.49 -20.95 2.65
CA LYS A 316 0.13 -20.75 1.33
C LYS A 316 1.64 -20.56 1.41
N ILE A 317 2.14 -19.86 2.42
CA ILE A 317 3.58 -19.64 2.63
C ILE A 317 4.27 -20.95 3.03
N LEU A 318 3.66 -21.72 3.95
CA LEU A 318 4.15 -23.04 4.33
C LEU A 318 4.25 -23.96 3.11
N ARG A 319 3.26 -23.93 2.21
CA ARG A 319 3.33 -24.69 0.95
C ARG A 319 4.52 -24.30 0.08
N LEU A 320 4.85 -23.01 -0.04
CA LEU A 320 6.04 -22.57 -0.80
C LEU A 320 7.33 -23.10 -0.17
N ARG A 321 7.43 -23.02 1.16
CA ARG A 321 8.56 -23.57 1.93
C ARG A 321 8.69 -25.07 1.70
N ASP A 322 7.60 -25.81 1.86
CA ASP A 322 7.57 -27.28 1.77
C ASP A 322 7.87 -27.77 0.36
N ALA A 323 7.56 -26.95 -0.66
CA ALA A 323 7.96 -27.21 -2.03
C ALA A 323 9.45 -26.96 -2.31
N GLY A 324 10.19 -26.36 -1.38
CA GLY A 324 11.64 -26.14 -1.46
C GLY A 324 12.08 -24.70 -1.63
N TRP A 325 11.19 -23.70 -1.51
CA TRP A 325 11.62 -22.30 -1.50
C TRP A 325 12.40 -21.99 -0.21
N GLU A 326 13.56 -21.34 -0.36
CA GLU A 326 14.39 -20.94 0.77
C GLU A 326 13.84 -19.67 1.43
N LEU A 327 12.90 -19.84 2.36
CA LEU A 327 12.30 -18.74 3.11
C LEU A 327 13.08 -18.47 4.39
N LYS A 328 13.65 -17.26 4.54
CA LYS A 328 14.30 -16.81 5.76
C LYS A 328 13.22 -16.33 6.75
N ARG A 329 12.80 -17.21 7.65
CA ARG A 329 11.77 -16.91 8.65
C ARG A 329 12.30 -15.94 9.70
N ILE A 330 11.52 -14.89 9.97
CA ILE A 330 11.71 -13.90 11.02
C ILE A 330 10.49 -13.97 11.94
N ASP A 331 10.68 -14.36 13.19
CA ASP A 331 9.60 -14.53 14.16
C ASP A 331 9.32 -13.21 14.89
N ALA A 332 8.25 -12.53 14.51
CA ALA A 332 7.84 -11.26 15.11
C ALA A 332 6.91 -11.47 16.32
N THR A 333 6.66 -12.70 16.78
CA THR A 333 5.64 -12.99 17.80
C THR A 333 5.83 -12.18 19.09
N GLU A 334 7.06 -12.06 19.59
CA GLU A 334 7.33 -11.28 20.81
C GLU A 334 7.12 -9.77 20.61
N ALA A 335 7.45 -9.24 19.42
CA ALA A 335 7.19 -7.84 19.11
C ALA A 335 5.68 -7.55 19.15
N PHE A 336 4.85 -8.46 18.63
CA PHE A 336 3.39 -8.33 18.69
C PHE A 336 2.83 -8.56 20.10
N ARG A 337 3.40 -9.47 20.90
CA ARG A 337 3.04 -9.59 22.33
C ARG A 337 3.33 -8.30 23.09
N ALA A 338 4.46 -7.65 22.81
CA ALA A 338 4.82 -6.38 23.40
C ALA A 338 3.84 -5.26 23.00
N VAL A 339 3.43 -5.19 21.73
CA VAL A 339 2.39 -4.25 21.24
C VAL A 339 1.10 -4.43 22.03
N MET A 340 0.64 -5.67 22.19
CA MET A 340 -0.63 -5.98 22.85
C MET A 340 -0.61 -5.80 24.37
N ALA A 341 0.56 -5.75 24.99
CA ALA A 341 0.72 -5.55 26.44
C ALA A 341 0.99 -4.08 26.81
N ALA A 342 1.25 -3.23 25.82
CA ALA A 342 1.62 -1.85 26.05
C ALA A 342 0.39 -0.96 26.20
N ASP A 343 -0.07 -0.75 27.44
CA ASP A 343 -1.08 0.27 27.72
C ASP A 343 -0.52 1.70 27.61
N SER A 344 0.82 1.91 27.69
CA SER A 344 1.43 3.27 27.64
C SER A 344 2.95 3.35 27.35
N GLY A 345 3.62 2.30 26.84
CA GLY A 345 5.10 2.25 26.79
C GLY A 345 5.71 1.89 25.43
N GLY A 346 5.79 2.83 24.49
CA GLY A 346 6.29 2.59 23.12
C GLY A 346 7.77 2.15 23.01
N GLY A 347 8.61 2.46 24.01
CA GLY A 347 10.05 2.14 23.99
C GLY A 347 10.34 0.63 23.98
N ARG A 348 9.60 -0.16 24.77
CA ARG A 348 9.77 -1.63 24.83
C ARG A 348 9.41 -2.30 23.51
N VAL A 349 8.38 -1.80 22.83
CA VAL A 349 7.94 -2.34 21.53
C VAL A 349 9.01 -2.12 20.46
N ALA A 350 9.61 -0.92 20.43
CA ALA A 350 10.66 -0.58 19.48
C ALA A 350 11.91 -1.45 19.69
N GLU A 351 12.33 -1.66 20.93
CA GLU A 351 13.49 -2.50 21.28
C GLU A 351 13.29 -3.96 20.86
N VAL A 352 12.13 -4.54 21.17
CA VAL A 352 11.82 -5.94 20.80
C VAL A 352 11.75 -6.09 19.28
N TRP A 353 11.13 -5.14 18.57
CA TRP A 353 11.10 -5.16 17.12
C TRP A 353 12.50 -5.05 16.50
N GLU A 354 13.34 -4.17 17.02
CA GLU A 354 14.72 -3.98 16.55
C GLU A 354 15.48 -5.30 16.62
N LYS A 355 15.48 -5.92 17.80
CA LYS A 355 16.26 -7.12 18.10
C LYS A 355 15.73 -8.37 17.40
N GLU A 356 14.42 -8.58 17.43
CA GLU A 356 13.81 -9.85 16.97
C GLU A 356 13.46 -9.82 15.47
N VAL A 357 13.27 -8.62 14.88
CA VAL A 357 12.82 -8.49 13.49
C VAL A 357 13.82 -7.75 12.60
N LEU A 358 14.22 -6.53 12.97
CA LEU A 358 15.01 -5.69 12.08
C LEU A 358 16.46 -6.17 11.96
N GLU A 359 17.18 -6.35 13.07
CA GLU A 359 18.59 -6.76 13.04
C GLU A 359 18.83 -8.08 12.30
N PRO A 360 18.04 -9.15 12.51
CA PRO A 360 18.23 -10.39 11.77
C PRO A 360 17.96 -10.21 10.27
N SER A 361 16.91 -9.43 9.93
CA SER A 361 16.59 -9.10 8.53
C SER A 361 17.74 -8.36 7.85
N VAL A 362 18.32 -7.35 8.52
CA VAL A 362 19.48 -6.60 8.00
C VAL A 362 20.67 -7.52 7.75
N LYS A 363 20.98 -8.43 8.68
CA LYS A 363 22.08 -9.40 8.53
C LYS A 363 21.88 -10.31 7.31
N ILE A 364 20.65 -10.79 7.11
CA ILE A 364 20.27 -11.62 5.96
C ILE A 364 20.43 -10.85 4.65
N VAL A 365 19.85 -9.64 4.56
CA VAL A 365 19.87 -8.86 3.32
C VAL A 365 21.28 -8.40 2.97
N LYS A 366 22.09 -7.97 3.94
CA LYS A 366 23.50 -7.60 3.69
C LYS A 366 24.28 -8.77 3.08
N ARG A 367 24.21 -9.95 3.70
CA ARG A 367 24.86 -11.16 3.16
C ARG A 367 24.40 -11.47 1.73
N PHE A 368 23.10 -11.39 1.49
CA PHE A 368 22.54 -11.62 0.16
C PHE A 368 23.01 -10.61 -0.90
N LEU A 369 23.26 -9.35 -0.52
CA LEU A 369 23.75 -8.33 -1.45
C LEU A 369 25.26 -8.41 -1.68
N ASP A 370 26.02 -8.96 -0.73
CA ASP A 370 27.47 -9.12 -0.79
C ASP A 370 27.91 -10.34 -1.64
N GLU A 371 27.05 -11.37 -1.72
CA GLU A 371 27.21 -12.57 -2.58
C GLU A 371 26.88 -12.28 -4.05
#